data_AF-A0A4D6YR82-F1
#
_entry.id   AF-A0A4D6YR82-F1
#
_cell.length_a   1.000
_cell.length_b   1.000
_cell.length_c   1.000
_cell.angle_alpha   90.00
_cell.angle_beta   90.00
_cell.angle_gamma   90.00
#
_symmetry.space_group_name_H-M   'P 1'
#
loop_
_entity.id
_entity.type
_entity.pdbx_description
1 polymer ?
#
loop_
_entity_poly.entity_id
_entity_poly.type
_entity_poly.pdbx_seq_one_letter_code
_entity_poly.pdbx_strand_id
1 'polypeptide(L)' 'AGVYLLIRFNNLLVDMFFFKILLLLSGLTMFMAGICANYEFDLKKIVALSTLSQLGLMMSILSMGFFELAFFHLLTHAMF' A
#
# COMPACT_ATOMS: atom_id res chain seq x y z
N ALA A 1 -5.38 -7.99 4.02
CA ALA A 1 -4.91 -9.39 4.06
C ALA A 1 -3.51 -9.55 3.45
N GLY A 2 -3.30 -9.22 2.16
CA GLY A 2 -2.00 -9.38 1.49
C GLY A 2 -0.83 -8.62 2.14
N VAL A 3 -1.05 -7.35 2.53
CA VAL A 3 -0.05 -6.53 3.23
C VAL A 3 0.45 -7.24 4.51
N TYR A 4 -0.48 -7.73 5.34
CA TYR A 4 -0.14 -8.41 6.60
C TYR A 4 0.66 -9.70 6.39
N LEU A 5 0.35 -10.48 5.34
CA LEU A 5 1.12 -11.66 4.99
C LEU A 5 2.57 -11.28 4.67
N LEU A 6 2.77 -10.25 3.85
CA LEU A 6 4.11 -9.79 3.49
C LEU A 6 4.89 -9.23 4.69
N ILE A 7 4.21 -8.57 5.64
CA ILE A 7 4.83 -8.13 6.90
C ILE A 7 5.39 -9.33 7.67
N ARG A 8 4.63 -10.44 7.76
CA ARG A 8 5.09 -11.65 8.46
C ARG A 8 6.33 -12.29 7.82
N PHE A 9 6.43 -12.26 6.49
CA PHE A 9 7.56 -12.84 5.75
C PHE A 9 8.65 -11.80 5.43
N ASN A 10 8.61 -10.61 6.04
CA ASN A 10 9.52 -9.52 5.70
C ASN A 10 10.99 -9.92 5.79
N ASN A 11 11.41 -10.57 6.87
CA ASN A 11 12.81 -10.99 7.08
C ASN A 11 13.36 -11.89 5.97
N LEU A 12 12.51 -12.60 5.23
CA LEU A 12 12.90 -13.47 4.11
C LEU A 12 12.90 -12.73 2.77
N LEU A 13 12.19 -11.61 2.68
CA LEU A 13 11.92 -10.92 1.41
C LEU A 13 12.73 -9.63 1.23
N VAL A 14 13.26 -9.01 2.31
CA VAL A 14 13.88 -7.66 2.30
C VAL A 14 14.95 -7.49 1.23
N ASP A 15 15.81 -8.49 1.05
CA ASP A 15 16.95 -8.40 0.11
C ASP A 15 16.64 -8.92 -1.30
N MET A 16 15.41 -9.36 -1.55
CA MET A 16 15.02 -9.90 -2.85
C MET A 16 14.79 -8.77 -3.86
N PHE A 17 15.24 -8.98 -5.10
CA PHE A 17 14.94 -8.07 -6.22
C PHE A 17 13.44 -7.80 -6.38
N PHE A 18 12.62 -8.75 -5.94
CA PHE A 18 11.17 -8.64 -5.87
C PHE A 18 10.68 -7.35 -5.18
N PHE A 19 11.32 -6.89 -4.09
CA PHE A 19 10.87 -5.67 -3.42
C PHE A 19 11.13 -4.40 -4.22
N LYS A 20 12.17 -4.36 -5.07
CA LYS A 20 12.37 -3.22 -5.99
C LYS A 20 11.25 -3.13 -7.03
N ILE A 21 10.80 -4.28 -7.54
CA ILE A 21 9.64 -4.33 -8.45
C ILE A 21 8.36 -3.93 -7.70
N LEU A 22 8.20 -4.44 -6.47
CA LEU A 22 7.03 -4.16 -5.64
C LEU A 22 6.94 -2.67 -5.28
N LEU A 23 8.06 -1.99 -5.04
CA LEU A 23 8.14 -0.55 -4.83
C LEU A 23 7.60 0.21 -6.05
N LEU A 24 8.03 -0.16 -7.27
CA LEU A 24 7.56 0.48 -8.49
C LEU A 24 6.06 0.26 -8.70
N LEU A 25 5.61 -1.00 -8.57
CA LEU A 25 4.19 -1.35 -8.75
C LEU A 25 3.29 -0.64 -7.73
N SER A 26 3.71 -0.59 -6.47
CA SER A 26 2.96 0.08 -5.41
C SER A 26 2.91 1.60 -5.56
N GLY A 27 3.98 2.22 -6.05
CA GLY A 27 3.98 3.62 -6.43
C GLY A 27 3.00 3.92 -7.57
N LEU A 28 2.99 3.08 -8.61
CA LEU A 28 2.06 3.23 -9.74
C LEU A 28 0.60 3.03 -9.34
N THR A 29 0.29 2.06 -8.47
CA THR A 29 -1.09 1.84 -8.02
C THR A 29 -1.60 2.99 -7.15
N MET A 30 -0.77 3.53 -6.27
CA MET A 30 -1.09 4.70 -5.46
C MET A 30 -1.40 5.91 -6.35
N PHE A 31 -0.54 6.18 -7.32
CA PHE A 31 -0.69 7.30 -8.25
C PHE A 31 -1.95 7.18 -9.11
N MET A 32 -2.18 5.99 -9.69
CA MET A 32 -3.36 5.73 -10.51
C MET A 32 -4.66 5.89 -9.71
N ALA A 33 -4.71 5.34 -8.49
CA ALA A 33 -5.87 5.47 -7.61
C ALA A 33 -6.15 6.95 -7.26
N GLY A 34 -5.10 7.73 -7.00
CA GLY A 34 -5.21 9.17 -6.71
C GLY A 34 -5.75 9.97 -7.89
N ILE A 35 -5.29 9.70 -9.12
CA ILE A 35 -5.82 10.37 -10.33
C ILE A 35 -7.28 9.98 -10.56
N CYS A 36 -7.61 8.68 -10.51
CA CYS A 36 -8.97 8.21 -10.73
C CYS A 36 -9.98 8.79 -9.72
N ALA A 37 -9.57 8.97 -8.45
CA ALA A 37 -10.45 9.52 -7.42
C ALA A 37 -10.92 10.95 -7.75
N ASN A 38 -10.11 11.75 -8.45
CA ASN A 38 -10.46 13.12 -8.84
C ASN A 38 -11.53 13.18 -9.94
N TYR A 39 -11.70 12.12 -10.72
CA TYR A 39 -12.65 12.05 -11.83
C TYR A 39 -13.92 11.25 -11.51
N GLU A 40 -14.00 10.65 -10.32
CA GLU A 40 -15.19 9.92 -9.88
C GLU A 40 -16.14 10.85 -9.13
N PHE A 41 -17.45 10.67 -9.35
CA PHE A 41 -18.50 11.48 -8.70
C PHE A 41 -19.21 10.73 -7.56
N ASP A 42 -19.09 9.39 -7.52
CA ASP A 42 -19.68 8.58 -6.45
C ASP A 42 -18.76 8.55 -5.22
N LEU A 43 -19.24 9.07 -4.10
CA LEU A 43 -18.53 9.09 -2.83
C LEU A 43 -18.02 7.70 -2.40
N LYS A 44 -18.79 6.64 -2.65
CA LYS A 44 -18.37 5.28 -2.27
C LYS A 44 -17.14 4.83 -3.07
N LYS A 45 -17.08 5.19 -4.36
CA LYS A 45 -15.94 4.87 -5.21
C LYS A 45 -14.72 5.73 -4.89
N ILE A 46 -14.92 7.00 -4.54
CA ILE A 46 -13.83 7.87 -4.07
C ILE A 46 -13.19 7.27 -2.82
N VAL A 47 -13.99 6.84 -1.84
CA VAL A 47 -13.49 6.18 -0.63
C VAL A 47 -12.81 4.84 -0.97
N ALA A 48 -13.36 4.05 -1.89
CA ALA A 48 -12.69 2.83 -2.34
C ALA A 48 -11.31 3.12 -2.96
N LEU A 49 -11.20 4.14 -3.82
CA LEU A 49 -9.95 4.54 -4.45
C LEU A 49 -8.95 5.13 -3.43
N SER A 50 -9.42 5.85 -2.42
CA SER A 50 -8.55 6.30 -1.34
C SER A 50 -8.00 5.11 -0.55
N THR A 51 -8.80 4.09 -0.22
CA THR A 51 -8.27 2.87 0.43
C THR A 51 -7.26 2.13 -0.46
N LEU A 52 -7.46 2.11 -1.78
CA LEU A 52 -6.51 1.52 -2.73
C LEU A 52 -5.18 2.29 -2.74
N SER A 53 -5.23 3.62 -2.67
CA SER A 53 -4.02 4.46 -2.59
C SER A 53 -3.25 4.23 -1.28
N GLN A 54 -3.97 4.08 -0.16
CA GLN A 54 -3.37 3.81 1.15
C GLN A 54 -2.75 2.41 1.21
N LEU A 55 -3.36 1.41 0.57
CA LEU A 55 -2.76 0.09 0.38
C LEU A 55 -1.48 0.16 -0.46
N GLY A 56 -1.47 0.96 -1.54
CA GLY A 56 -0.25 1.23 -2.31
C GLY A 56 0.86 1.84 -1.44
N LEU A 57 0.50 2.79 -0.57
CA LEU A 57 1.44 3.41 0.36
C LEU A 57 2.00 2.39 1.36
N MET A 58 1.17 1.55 1.98
CA MET A 58 1.65 0.48 2.89
C MET A 58 2.63 -0.48 2.19
N MET A 59 2.35 -0.84 0.93
CA MET A 59 3.21 -1.73 0.15
C MET A 59 4.55 -1.07 -0.21
N SER A 60 4.55 0.23 -0.49
CA SER A 60 5.78 0.98 -0.76
C SER A 60 6.69 1.07 0.47
N ILE A 61 6.13 1.35 1.65
CA ILE A 61 6.87 1.39 2.93
C ILE A 61 7.47 0.02 3.24
N LEU A 62 6.71 -1.05 3.03
CA LEU A 62 7.17 -2.42 3.23
C LEU A 62 8.34 -2.77 2.31
N SER A 63 8.28 -2.37 1.03
CA SER A 63 9.38 -2.60 0.08
C SER A 63 10.65 -1.81 0.39
N MET A 64 10.57 -0.73 1.18
CA MET A 64 11.74 -0.01 1.69
C MET A 64 12.35 -0.67 2.95
N GLY A 65 11.77 -1.79 3.42
CA GLY A 65 12.22 -2.53 4.60
C GLY A 65 11.60 -2.06 5.92
N PHE A 66 10.74 -1.05 5.91
CA PHE A 66 10.14 -0.47 7.11
C PHE A 66 8.83 -1.17 7.52
N PHE A 67 8.89 -2.46 7.84
CA PHE A 67 7.71 -3.28 8.13
C PHE A 67 6.91 -2.81 9.37
N GLU A 68 7.58 -2.29 10.41
CA GLU A 68 6.89 -1.76 11.61
C GLU A 68 6.04 -0.52 11.29
N LEU A 69 6.55 0.38 10.43
CA LEU A 69 5.81 1.56 9.97
C LEU A 69 4.62 1.16 9.09
N ALA A 70 4.80 0.18 8.20
CA ALA A 70 3.69 -0.36 7.40
C ALA A 70 2.61 -1.00 8.28
N PHE A 71 2.99 -1.68 9.36
CA PHE A 71 2.05 -2.25 10.32
C PHE A 71 1.32 -1.18 11.13
N PHE A 72 2.03 -0.16 11.62
CA PHE A 72 1.43 0.98 12.30
C PHE A 72 0.39 1.67 11.42
N HIS A 73 0.74 1.95 10.17
CA HIS A 73 -0.18 2.58 9.22
C HIS A 73 -1.42 1.73 8.93
N LEU A 74 -1.25 0.41 8.86
CA LEU A 74 -2.37 -0.54 8.70
C LEU A 74 -3.34 -0.48 9.88
N LEU A 75 -2.84 -0.38 11.11
CA LEU A 75 -3.67 -0.23 12.30
C LEU A 75 -4.41 1.10 12.33
N THR A 76 -3.72 2.22 12.02
CA THR A 76 -4.36 3.53 12.00
C THR A 76 -5.42 3.63 10.90
N HIS A 77 -5.13 3.10 9.71
CA HIS A 77 -6.10 3.08 8.61
C HIS A 77 -7.32 2.18 8.90
N ALA A 78 -7.20 1.17 9.76
CA ALA A 78 -8.36 0.37 10.15
C ALA A 78 -9.30 1.11 11.11
N MET A 79 -8.82 2.16 11.79
CA MET A 79 -9.59 2.94 12.76
C MET A 79 -10.34 4.13 12.13
N PHE A 80 -9.94 4.57 10.92
CA PHE A 80 -10.54 5.68 10.18
C PHE A 80 -11.28 5.18 8.95
#